data_AF-A0A7V6V3G6-F1
#
_entry.id   AF-A0A7V6V3G6-F1
#
_cell.length_a   1.000
_cell.length_b   1.000
_cell.length_c   1.000
_cell.angle_alpha   90.00
_cell.angle_beta   90.00
_cell.angle_gamma   90.00
#
_symmetry.space_group_name_H-M   'P 1'
#
loop_
_entity.id
_entity.type
_entity.pdbx_description
1 polymer ?
#
loop_
_entity_poly.entity_id
_entity_poly.type
_entity_poly.pdbx_seq_one_letter_code
_entity_poly.pdbx_strand_id
1 'polypeptide(L)'
;METYAAIDIGSNAARLNISSTYIVNNNVFLQKILLLRLPLRLGETVYEKNIITSEKQKKLIKTINIFKDLLDYYEIKEVRAYATSAMREAKNKEKVINAVFKKTNIF
;
A
#
# COMPACT_ATOMS: atom_id res chain seq x y z
N MET A 1 12.70 11.31 -17.22
CA MET A 1 11.38 11.19 -16.60
C MET A 1 11.44 9.99 -15.70
N GLU A 2 11.35 10.19 -14.39
CA GLU A 2 11.42 9.09 -13.43
C GLU A 2 10.04 8.83 -12.87
N THR A 3 9.70 7.55 -12.66
CA THR A 3 8.39 7.16 -12.15
C THR A 3 8.54 6.58 -10.75
N TYR A 4 7.71 7.09 -9.84
CA TYR A 4 7.73 6.75 -8.44
C TYR A 4 6.38 6.16 -8.05
N ALA A 5 6.40 5.20 -7.12
CA ALA A 5 5.17 4.70 -6.52
C ALA A 5 5.21 4.70 -5.00
N ALA A 6 4.04 4.94 -4.41
CA ALA A 6 3.81 4.85 -2.98
C ALA A 6 2.55 4.05 -2.69
N ILE A 7 2.65 3.13 -1.74
CA ILE A 7 1.52 2.41 -1.16
C ILE A 7 1.26 2.93 0.24
N ASP A 8 0.04 3.38 0.50
CA ASP A 8 -0.43 3.81 1.82
C ASP A 8 -1.50 2.83 2.31
N ILE A 9 -1.27 2.18 3.46
CA ILE A 9 -2.20 1.24 4.10
C ILE A 9 -2.79 1.93 5.33
N GLY A 10 -3.98 2.50 5.15
CA GLY A 10 -4.75 3.16 6.20
C GLY A 10 -5.76 2.26 6.90
N SER A 11 -6.35 2.77 7.99
CA SER A 11 -7.41 2.08 8.73
C SER A 11 -8.66 1.82 7.87
N ASN A 12 -8.97 2.69 6.90
CA ASN A 12 -10.16 2.56 6.06
C ASN A 12 -9.86 1.97 4.66
N ALA A 13 -8.78 2.42 4.03
CA ALA A 13 -8.45 2.03 2.66
C ALA A 13 -6.95 1.90 2.49
N ALA A 14 -6.55 1.09 1.52
CA ALA A 14 -5.21 1.15 0.96
C ALA A 14 -5.23 1.93 -0.34
N ARG A 15 -4.13 2.62 -0.63
CA ARG A 15 -3.94 3.43 -1.82
C ARG A 15 -2.64 3.08 -2.51
N LEU A 16 -2.66 3.09 -3.83
CA LEU A 16 -1.48 3.09 -4.69
C LEU A 16 -1.46 4.42 -5.45
N ASN A 17 -0.38 5.18 -5.31
CA ASN A 17 -0.10 6.36 -6.11
C ASN A 17 1.10 6.06 -6.99
N ILE A 18 0.97 6.28 -8.30
CA ILE A 18 2.08 6.27 -9.26
C ILE A 18 2.17 7.66 -9.89
N SER A 19 3.35 8.26 -9.86
CA SER A 19 3.59 9.59 -10.41
C SER A 19 4.93 9.66 -11.13
N SER A 20 5.00 10.40 -12.23
CA SER A 20 6.24 10.72 -12.93
C SER A 20 6.74 12.11 -12.59
N THR A 21 8.06 12.31 -12.65
CA THR A 21 8.70 13.62 -12.55
C THR A 21 9.29 14.05 -13.90
N TYR A 22 9.15 15.34 -14.20
CA TYR A 22 9.76 15.97 -15.37
C TYR A 22 10.28 17.36 -15.04
N ILE A 23 11.25 17.86 -15.80
CA ILE A 23 11.91 19.14 -15.55
C ILE A 23 11.53 20.14 -16.65
N VAL A 24 11.09 21.32 -16.25
CA VAL A 24 10.86 22.46 -17.16
C VAL A 24 11.49 23.70 -16.53
N ASN A 25 12.37 24.38 -17.26
CA ASN A 25 13.06 25.60 -16.80
C ASN A 25 13.68 25.44 -15.39
N ASN A 26 14.43 24.37 -15.16
CA ASN A 26 15.05 23.99 -13.88
C ASN A 26 14.08 23.73 -12.71
N ASN A 27 12.76 23.66 -12.96
CA ASN A 27 11.77 23.31 -11.95
C ASN A 27 11.32 21.86 -12.14
N VAL A 28 11.19 21.12 -11.03
CA VAL A 28 10.69 19.75 -11.02
C VAL A 28 9.17 19.78 -10.90
N PHE A 29 8.50 19.10 -11.83
CA PHE A 29 7.05 18.92 -11.83
C PHE A 29 6.71 17.46 -11.63
N LEU A 30 5.57 17.22 -10.99
CA LEU A 30 5.06 15.89 -10.68
C LEU A 30 3.73 15.68 -11.41
N GLN A 31 3.69 14.67 -12.28
CA GLN A 31 2.50 14.26 -13.01
C GLN A 31 1.97 12.96 -12.39
N LYS A 32 0.73 13.00 -11.91
CA LYS A 32 0.04 11.82 -11.39
C LYS A 32 -0.40 10.92 -12.54
N ILE A 33 0.08 9.69 -12.57
CA ILE A 33 -0.27 8.66 -13.56
C ILE A 33 -1.46 7.84 -13.06
N LEU A 34 -1.37 7.33 -11.82
CA LEU A 34 -2.41 6.49 -11.23
C LEU A 34 -2.65 6.88 -9.77
N LEU A 35 -3.91 6.90 -9.38
CA LEU A 35 -4.30 6.91 -7.97
C LEU A 35 -5.44 5.90 -7.77
N LEU A 36 -5.08 4.71 -7.30
CA LEU A 36 -6.04 3.66 -6.99
C LEU A 36 -6.31 3.63 -5.49
N ARG A 37 -7.59 3.55 -5.11
CA ARG A 37 -8.02 3.43 -3.71
C ARG A 37 -8.91 2.20 -3.55
N LEU A 38 -8.47 1.24 -2.73
CA LEU A 38 -9.22 0.03 -2.43
C LEU A 38 -9.67 0.01 -0.95
N PRO A 39 -10.99 -0.15 -0.67
CA PRO A 39 -11.49 -0.19 0.70
C PRO A 39 -11.11 -1.51 1.40
N LEU A 40 -10.38 -1.40 2.51
CA LEU A 40 -9.96 -2.53 3.35
C LEU A 40 -10.70 -2.56 4.69
N ARG A 41 -10.89 -1.38 5.29
CA ARG A 41 -11.48 -1.17 6.62
C ARG A 41 -10.83 -2.04 7.69
N LEU A 42 -9.49 -2.01 7.77
CA LEU A 42 -8.72 -2.70 8.81
C LEU A 42 -9.05 -2.16 10.22
N GLY A 43 -9.40 -0.87 10.30
CA GLY A 43 -9.77 -0.19 11.55
C GLY A 43 -10.95 -0.85 12.26
N GLU A 44 -11.96 -1.32 11.54
CA GLU A 44 -13.14 -1.99 12.14
C GLU A 44 -12.70 -3.12 13.10
N THR A 45 -11.81 -4.00 12.64
CA THR A 45 -11.35 -5.12 13.46
C THR A 45 -10.35 -4.72 14.54
N VAL A 46 -9.55 -3.69 14.29
CA VAL A 46 -8.54 -3.22 15.25
C VAL A 46 -9.20 -2.45 16.38
N TYR A 47 -10.18 -1.60 16.09
CA TYR A 47 -10.90 -0.82 17.10
C TYR A 47 -11.81 -1.70 17.97
N GLU A 48 -12.37 -2.77 17.41
CA GLU A 48 -13.19 -3.71 18.18
C GLU A 48 -12.36 -4.76 18.94
N LYS A 49 -11.32 -5.33 18.32
CA LYS A 49 -10.66 -6.55 18.80
C LYS A 49 -9.15 -6.39 19.02
N ASN A 50 -8.59 -5.20 18.73
CA ASN A 50 -7.15 -4.92 18.75
C ASN A 50 -6.30 -5.85 17.87
N ILE A 51 -6.91 -6.50 16.88
CA ILE A 51 -6.23 -7.40 15.94
C ILE A 51 -6.74 -7.19 14.51
N ILE A 52 -5.90 -7.51 13.54
CA ILE A 52 -6.36 -7.72 12.16
C ILE A 52 -6.82 -9.16 12.04
N THR A 53 -8.09 -9.38 11.67
CA THR A 53 -8.64 -10.73 11.51
C THR A 53 -8.04 -11.43 10.29
N SER A 54 -8.15 -12.76 10.25
CA SER A 54 -7.70 -13.57 9.11
C SER A 54 -8.37 -13.16 7.79
N GLU A 55 -9.65 -12.77 7.83
CA GLU A 55 -10.38 -12.25 6.69
C GLU A 55 -9.79 -10.93 6.17
N LYS A 56 -9.58 -9.95 7.06
CA LYS A 56 -8.98 -8.65 6.70
C LYS A 56 -7.54 -8.83 6.21
N GLN A 57 -6.78 -9.75 6.79
CA GLN A 57 -5.44 -10.11 6.34
C GLN A 57 -5.46 -10.69 4.92
N LYS A 58 -6.37 -11.63 4.61
CA LYS A 58 -6.53 -12.16 3.23
C LYS A 58 -6.86 -11.05 2.24
N LYS A 59 -7.75 -10.13 2.63
CA LYS A 59 -8.11 -8.98 1.80
C LYS A 59 -6.93 -8.04 1.56
N LEU A 60 -6.14 -7.76 2.60
CA LEU A 60 -4.92 -6.97 2.50
C LEU A 60 -3.91 -7.61 1.53
N ILE A 61 -3.64 -8.91 1.66
CA ILE A 61 -2.74 -9.63 0.74
C ILE A 61 -3.23 -9.51 -0.71
N LYS A 62 -4.53 -9.70 -0.95
CA LYS A 62 -5.12 -9.54 -2.29
C LYS A 62 -4.94 -8.12 -2.82
N THR A 63 -5.15 -7.10 -1.99
CA THR A 63 -4.93 -5.70 -2.36
C THR A 63 -3.48 -5.40 -2.71
N ILE A 64 -2.51 -5.90 -1.93
CA ILE A 64 -1.09 -5.68 -2.21
C ILE A 64 -0.65 -6.42 -3.48
N ASN A 65 -1.19 -7.62 -3.77
CA ASN A 65 -0.94 -8.29 -5.04
C ASN A 65 -1.48 -7.49 -6.24
N ILE A 66 -2.70 -6.95 -6.15
CA ILE A 66 -3.23 -6.05 -7.21
C ILE A 66 -2.30 -4.85 -7.41
N PHE A 67 -1.79 -4.27 -6.33
CA PHE A 67 -0.84 -3.16 -6.44
C PHE A 67 0.47 -3.59 -7.07
N LYS A 68 0.99 -4.78 -6.72
CA LYS A 68 2.18 -5.35 -7.34
C LYS A 68 1.99 -5.53 -8.84
N ASP A 69 0.87 -6.12 -9.27
CA ASP A 69 0.58 -6.32 -10.70
C ASP A 69 0.56 -4.98 -11.46
N LEU A 70 0.06 -3.92 -10.81
CA LEU A 70 0.10 -2.57 -11.37
C LEU A 70 1.52 -1.99 -11.41
N LEU A 71 2.30 -2.15 -10.34
CA LEU A 71 3.70 -1.72 -10.33
C LEU A 71 4.52 -2.39 -11.44
N ASP A 72 4.32 -3.70 -11.63
CA ASP A 72 4.95 -4.49 -12.68
C ASP A 72 4.50 -4.00 -14.08
N TYR A 73 3.19 -3.76 -14.28
CA TYR A 73 2.64 -3.24 -15.54
C TYR A 73 3.17 -1.85 -15.91
N TYR A 74 3.35 -0.95 -14.93
CA TYR A 74 3.90 0.40 -15.13
C TYR A 74 5.43 0.43 -15.05
N GLU A 75 6.10 -0.72 -14.97
CA GLU A 75 7.56 -0.86 -14.91
C GLU A 75 8.22 -0.05 -13.77
N ILE A 76 7.55 0.00 -12.61
CA ILE A 76 8.04 0.75 -11.44
C ILE A 76 9.18 -0.01 -10.77
N LYS A 77 10.36 0.60 -10.73
CA LYS A 77 11.56 0.00 -10.14
C LYS A 77 11.60 0.07 -8.62
N GLU A 78 11.07 1.15 -8.05
CA GLU A 78 11.09 1.39 -6.61
C GLU A 78 9.71 1.81 -6.12
N VAL A 79 9.24 1.13 -5.07
CA VAL A 79 8.01 1.46 -4.36
C VAL A 79 8.30 1.58 -2.88
N ARG A 80 7.66 2.55 -2.21
CA ARG A 80 7.63 2.61 -0.75
C ARG A 80 6.23 2.29 -0.25
N ALA A 81 6.13 1.33 0.67
CA ALA A 81 4.89 0.97 1.33
C ALA A 81 4.92 1.42 2.79
N TYR A 82 3.85 2.08 3.24
CA TYR A 82 3.70 2.52 4.63
C TYR A 82 2.35 2.10 5.18
N ALA A 83 2.33 1.60 6.41
CA ALA A 83 1.10 1.27 7.13
C ALA A 83 0.93 2.17 8.36
N THR A 84 -0.29 2.66 8.58
CA THR A 84 -0.57 3.68 9.60
C THR A 84 -1.35 3.11 10.80
N SER A 85 -2.32 3.86 11.35
CA SER A 85 -2.98 3.61 12.64
C SER A 85 -3.40 2.16 12.86
N ALA A 86 -4.25 1.59 11.99
CA ALA A 86 -4.74 0.23 12.20
C ALA A 86 -3.62 -0.82 12.27
N MET A 87 -2.59 -0.73 11.43
CA MET A 87 -1.49 -1.70 11.48
C MET A 87 -0.60 -1.47 12.71
N ARG A 88 -0.32 -0.20 13.06
CA ARG A 88 0.51 0.15 14.21
C ARG A 88 -0.10 -0.30 15.53
N GLU A 89 -1.42 -0.20 15.65
CA GLU A 89 -2.20 -0.51 16.86
C GLU A 89 -2.56 -2.00 17.00
N ALA A 90 -2.56 -2.76 15.90
CA ALA A 90 -2.88 -4.19 15.93
C ALA A 90 -1.84 -5.00 16.73
N LYS A 91 -2.29 -5.79 17.71
CA LYS A 91 -1.43 -6.67 18.52
C LYS A 91 -0.73 -7.76 17.70
N ASN A 92 -1.32 -8.17 16.59
CA ASN A 92 -0.78 -9.20 15.70
C ASN A 92 -0.06 -8.63 14.46
N LYS A 93 0.33 -7.34 14.47
CA LYS A 93 0.94 -6.65 13.32
C LYS A 93 2.14 -7.39 12.73
N GLU A 94 3.06 -7.89 13.57
CA GLU A 94 4.26 -8.60 13.09
C GLU A 94 3.90 -9.87 12.31
N LYS A 95 2.90 -10.62 12.79
CA LYS A 95 2.40 -11.81 12.09
C LYS A 95 1.77 -11.43 10.75
N VAL A 96 1.02 -10.34 10.71
CA VAL A 96 0.36 -9.85 9.49
C VAL A 96 1.40 -9.36 8.50
N ILE A 97 2.35 -8.52 8.91
CA ILE A 97 3.45 -8.01 8.09
C ILE A 97 4.25 -9.18 7.52
N ASN A 98 4.62 -10.18 8.32
CA ASN A 98 5.33 -11.37 7.84
C ASN A 98 4.51 -12.26 6.89
N ALA A 99 3.19 -12.28 7.02
CA ALA A 99 2.32 -13.05 6.14
C ALA A 99 2.11 -12.34 4.80
N VAL A 100 1.97 -11.02 4.81
CA VAL A 100 2.04 -10.19 3.60
C VAL A 100 3.45 -10.43 3.00
N PHE A 101 4.51 -10.32 3.82
CA PHE A 101 5.89 -10.83 3.67
C PHE A 101 6.11 -11.79 2.51
N LYS A 102 5.76 -13.01 2.89
CA LYS A 102 6.00 -14.23 2.15
C LYS A 102 5.10 -14.35 0.92
N LYS A 103 4.05 -13.53 0.80
CA LYS A 103 3.04 -13.66 -0.26
C LYS A 103 3.18 -12.63 -1.36
N THR A 104 3.70 -11.43 -1.06
CA THR A 104 3.67 -10.33 -2.04
C THR A 104 5.02 -9.72 -2.34
N ASN A 105 6.05 -9.98 -1.52
CA ASN A 105 7.35 -9.32 -1.57
C ASN A 105 7.33 -7.76 -1.41
N ILE A 106 6.32 -7.15 -0.77
CA ILE A 106 6.19 -5.69 -0.51
C ILE A 106 5.90 -5.35 0.98
N PHE A 107 6.89 -4.84 1.73
CA PHE A 107 6.80 -4.45 3.16
C PHE A 107 8.01 -3.59 3.55
#